data_AF-A0AAV4ZKM9-F1
#
_entry.id   AF-A0AAV4ZKM9-F1
#
_cell.length_a   1.000
_cell.length_b   1.000
_cell.length_c   1.000
_cell.angle_alpha   90.00
_cell.angle_beta   90.00
_cell.angle_gamma   90.00
#
_symmetry.space_group_name_H-M   'P 1'
#
loop_
_entity.id
_entity.type
_entity.pdbx_description
1 polymer ?
#
loop_
_entity_poly.entity_id
_entity_poly.type
_entity_poly.pdbx_seq_one_letter_code
_entity_poly.pdbx_strand_id
1 'polypeptide(L)'
;MRLSVQQKSGIVRDMPGAGTRPVRVRPAFGAGRSRAGRYVATMADQMTRGDGRGGPPPTLAFSTDGLPDEQAFSEWRGLLAPMVRVERARGGPTPRGTLACTLLDGVLFSRMTFNAQVMIRDRVSAASTPDHFTMMLYPVGGLEGVLAGQAVVRQPNRVMAVDMAKQMHMRGAPSSAFGLTIPRALLTGVDPATAPVRLDPERNRLLVARLVALCRQIREPGTDDAAALASDVLGFVRRLYDPSGCRDVLEGAELDAGLVELAERVIARNLSAPDLTPAFIAGRLGVSRATLYRAFDRSGGIMRRVWEMRLAAMRAALADPFELRSLERLALDCGFRSVSHMSRSFRDLFGDTPAAWRRERARRAPSAPRPDRGLAHRWYDELEDTVPRSRP
;
A
#
# COMPACT_ATOMS: atom_id res chain seq x y z
N MET A 1 -38.08 -15.47 67.75
CA MET A 1 -37.09 -16.26 68.51
C MET A 1 -35.72 -15.66 68.20
N ARG A 2 -35.08 -15.08 69.24
CA ARG A 2 -33.84 -14.29 69.20
C ARG A 2 -32.59 -15.17 69.15
N LEU A 3 -31.46 -14.54 68.80
CA LEU A 3 -30.04 -14.72 69.22
C LEU A 3 -29.15 -14.55 67.96
N SER A 4 -28.36 -13.51 67.69
CA SER A 4 -27.47 -12.65 68.50
C SER A 4 -26.46 -13.41 69.36
N VAL A 5 -25.21 -13.52 68.89
CA VAL A 5 -24.00 -13.32 69.71
C VAL A 5 -22.89 -12.68 68.87
N GLN A 6 -22.23 -11.72 69.52
CA GLN A 6 -21.21 -10.77 69.08
C GLN A 6 -19.79 -11.23 69.48
N GLN A 7 -18.78 -10.57 68.89
CA GLN A 7 -17.45 -10.22 69.44
C GLN A 7 -16.34 -11.27 69.55
N LYS A 8 -15.18 -11.00 68.92
CA LYS A 8 -14.06 -10.27 69.58
C LYS A 8 -12.93 -9.87 68.61
N SER A 9 -12.33 -8.73 68.96
CA SER A 9 -11.27 -7.94 68.34
C SER A 9 -9.85 -8.30 68.83
N GLY A 10 -8.82 -7.97 68.04
CA GLY A 10 -7.41 -7.87 68.44
C GLY A 10 -6.52 -7.52 67.22
N ILE A 11 -6.34 -6.23 66.90
CA ILE A 11 -5.21 -5.32 67.25
C ILE A 11 -3.90 -5.60 66.48
N VAL A 12 -3.51 -4.54 65.77
CA VAL A 12 -2.29 -4.25 64.98
C VAL A 12 -1.02 -4.19 65.84
N ARG A 13 0.13 -4.62 65.28
CA ARG A 13 1.43 -3.94 65.48
C ARG A 13 2.45 -4.35 64.41
N ASP A 14 2.99 -3.33 63.74
CA ASP A 14 4.03 -3.35 62.71
C ASP A 14 5.42 -3.08 63.32
N MET A 15 6.44 -3.85 62.86
CA MET A 15 7.88 -3.55 62.57
C MET A 15 8.80 -2.95 63.68
N PRO A 16 10.17 -3.07 63.62
CA PRO A 16 11.05 -3.25 62.45
C PRO A 16 12.29 -4.19 62.59
N GLY A 17 13.05 -4.39 61.49
CA GLY A 17 14.49 -4.74 61.55
C GLY A 17 15.02 -5.72 60.49
N ALA A 18 15.77 -5.20 59.51
CA ALA A 18 16.55 -5.93 58.49
C ALA A 18 17.66 -6.83 59.10
N GLY A 19 18.22 -7.87 58.47
CA GLY A 19 18.04 -8.50 57.16
C GLY A 19 19.05 -9.65 56.97
N THR A 20 18.91 -10.45 55.91
CA THR A 20 19.98 -11.13 55.13
C THR A 20 19.31 -12.02 54.06
N ARG A 21 19.78 -11.91 52.80
CA ARG A 21 19.37 -12.71 51.62
C ARG A 21 19.78 -14.19 51.80
N PRO A 22 19.10 -15.22 51.21
CA PRO A 22 19.29 -15.49 49.76
C PRO A 22 18.18 -16.26 48.99
N VAL A 23 18.40 -16.28 47.66
CA VAL A 23 17.91 -17.16 46.56
C VAL A 23 16.41 -17.23 46.23
N ARG A 24 16.02 -16.50 45.17
CA ARG A 24 14.87 -16.83 44.34
C ARG A 24 15.23 -17.96 43.37
N VAL A 25 14.53 -19.09 43.47
CA VAL A 25 14.34 -20.00 42.34
C VAL A 25 13.00 -19.65 41.69
N ARG A 26 13.04 -19.19 40.45
CA ARG A 26 11.83 -18.99 39.60
C ARG A 26 11.74 -20.18 38.64
N PRO A 27 10.54 -20.77 38.43
CA PRO A 27 10.36 -21.81 37.43
C PRO A 27 10.49 -21.20 36.02
N ALA A 28 11.19 -21.94 35.16
CA ALA A 28 11.41 -21.63 33.76
C ALA A 28 10.15 -21.93 32.94
N PHE A 29 9.48 -20.88 32.43
CA PHE A 29 8.73 -20.92 31.17
C PHE A 29 8.69 -19.50 30.61
N GLY A 30 9.50 -19.26 29.57
CA GLY A 30 9.64 -17.97 28.91
C GLY A 30 8.42 -17.65 28.06
N ALA A 31 7.50 -16.85 28.60
CA ALA A 31 6.52 -16.13 27.79
C ALA A 31 7.23 -15.02 27.01
N GLY A 32 7.71 -15.36 25.80
CA GLY A 32 8.23 -14.40 24.83
C GLY A 32 7.14 -13.45 24.36
N ARG A 33 6.90 -12.36 25.10
CA ARG A 33 6.09 -11.22 24.65
C ARG A 33 6.92 -10.43 23.63
N SER A 34 6.59 -10.51 22.34
CA SER A 34 7.35 -9.84 21.28
C SER A 34 7.25 -8.30 21.37
N ARG A 35 8.36 -7.61 21.08
CA ARG A 35 8.50 -6.14 21.14
C ARG A 35 7.59 -5.38 20.15
N ALA A 36 7.21 -5.99 19.03
CA ALA A 36 6.44 -5.36 17.94
C ALA A 36 4.98 -5.01 18.33
N GLY A 37 4.32 -5.82 19.16
CA GLY A 37 2.91 -5.62 19.54
C GLY A 37 2.68 -4.41 20.46
N ARG A 38 3.71 -3.95 21.18
CA ARG A 38 3.66 -2.70 21.96
C ARG A 38 3.82 -1.45 21.08
N TYR A 39 4.32 -1.58 19.86
CA TYR A 39 4.66 -0.43 19.03
C TYR A 39 3.43 0.19 18.36
N VAL A 40 2.56 -0.60 17.72
CA VAL A 40 1.44 -0.05 16.93
C VAL A 40 0.33 0.57 17.79
N ALA A 41 -0.03 -0.05 18.92
CA ALA A 41 -1.06 0.48 19.81
C ALA A 41 -0.60 1.74 20.58
N THR A 42 0.68 1.79 20.97
CA THR A 42 1.27 3.00 21.59
C THR A 42 1.60 4.07 20.55
N MET A 43 1.85 3.73 19.28
CA MET A 43 2.09 4.69 18.20
C MET A 43 0.81 5.37 17.70
N ALA A 44 -0.32 4.66 17.61
CA ALA A 44 -1.60 5.31 17.36
C ALA A 44 -1.89 6.37 18.43
N ASP A 45 -1.61 6.04 19.70
CA ASP A 45 -1.77 6.93 20.86
C ASP A 45 -0.72 8.07 20.92
N GLN A 46 0.47 7.88 20.31
CA GLN A 46 1.51 8.92 20.18
C GLN A 46 1.30 9.82 18.96
N MET A 47 0.77 9.29 17.84
CA MET A 47 0.46 10.07 16.63
C MET A 47 -0.77 10.97 16.83
N THR A 48 -1.71 10.59 17.70
CA THR A 48 -2.81 11.47 18.17
C THR A 48 -2.34 12.63 19.05
N ARG A 49 -1.10 12.61 19.56
CA ARG A 49 -0.53 13.69 20.40
C ARG A 49 0.24 14.74 19.60
N GLY A 50 0.04 14.81 18.28
CA GLY A 50 0.62 15.84 17.42
C GLY A 50 -0.03 17.19 17.67
N ASP A 51 0.75 18.11 18.24
CA ASP A 51 0.38 19.50 18.50
C ASP A 51 -0.07 20.17 17.19
N GLY A 52 -1.29 20.74 17.17
CA GLY A 52 -2.02 21.19 15.98
C GLY A 52 -1.43 22.42 15.26
N ARG A 53 -0.17 22.34 14.84
CA ARG A 53 0.54 23.39 14.11
C ARG A 53 0.91 22.88 12.72
N GLY A 54 0.52 23.64 11.69
CA GLY A 54 0.54 23.28 10.26
C GLY A 54 1.89 22.79 9.72
N GLY A 55 2.16 21.50 9.88
CA GLY A 55 3.22 20.74 9.25
C GLY A 55 2.65 19.60 8.40
N PRO A 56 3.48 18.90 7.60
CA PRO A 56 3.02 17.75 6.83
C PRO A 56 2.44 16.67 7.76
N PRO A 57 1.37 15.96 7.34
CA PRO A 57 0.68 15.01 8.19
C PRO A 57 1.63 13.90 8.67
N PRO A 58 1.55 13.48 9.95
CA PRO A 58 2.48 12.51 10.50
C PRO A 58 2.36 11.19 9.73
N THR A 59 3.49 10.72 9.23
CA THR A 59 3.57 9.54 8.35
C THR A 59 4.48 8.48 8.97
N LEU A 60 3.95 7.28 9.14
CA LEU A 60 4.66 6.05 9.45
C LEU A 60 5.10 5.39 8.15
N ALA A 61 6.32 4.87 8.08
CA ALA A 61 6.75 3.95 7.03
C ALA A 61 7.47 2.75 7.63
N PHE A 62 7.15 1.56 7.13
CA PHE A 62 7.74 0.28 7.52
C PHE A 62 7.98 -0.58 6.28
N SER A 63 9.15 -1.22 6.19
CA SER A 63 9.48 -2.18 5.14
C SER A 63 10.23 -3.37 5.74
N THR A 64 9.90 -4.56 5.25
CA THR A 64 10.67 -5.78 5.53
C THR A 64 11.78 -6.06 4.52
N ASP A 65 11.99 -5.17 3.54
CA ASP A 65 12.99 -5.38 2.49
C ASP A 65 14.41 -5.45 3.11
N GLY A 66 15.20 -6.41 2.63
CA GLY A 66 16.55 -6.67 3.15
C GLY A 66 16.61 -7.46 4.47
N LEU A 67 15.48 -7.75 5.12
CA LEU A 67 15.46 -8.59 6.32
C LEU A 67 15.51 -10.10 5.98
N PRO A 68 16.15 -10.93 6.83
CA PRO A 68 16.04 -12.39 6.76
C PRO A 68 14.60 -12.87 6.86
N ASP A 69 14.25 -13.96 6.18
CA ASP A 69 12.87 -14.47 6.03
C ASP A 69 12.07 -14.57 7.33
N GLU A 70 12.58 -15.25 8.36
CA GLU A 70 11.85 -15.43 9.62
C GLU A 70 11.70 -14.11 10.40
N GLN A 71 12.70 -13.22 10.31
CA GLN A 71 12.62 -11.91 10.92
C GLN A 71 11.60 -11.03 10.20
N ALA A 72 11.65 -10.99 8.86
CA ALA A 72 10.68 -10.29 8.01
C ALA A 72 9.25 -10.72 8.35
N PHE A 73 9.01 -12.03 8.46
CA PHE A 73 7.69 -12.55 8.80
C PHE A 73 7.25 -12.20 10.22
N SER A 74 8.16 -12.34 11.20
CA SER A 74 7.85 -12.00 12.59
C SER A 74 7.46 -10.53 12.74
N GLU A 75 8.21 -9.62 12.11
CA GLU A 75 7.95 -8.19 12.15
C GLU A 75 6.66 -7.84 11.39
N TRP A 76 6.48 -8.36 10.17
CA TRP A 76 5.28 -8.14 9.38
C TRP A 76 4.01 -8.63 10.08
N ARG A 77 4.06 -9.83 10.67
CA ARG A 77 2.96 -10.38 11.46
C ARG A 77 2.70 -9.54 12.71
N GLY A 78 3.75 -9.06 13.38
CA GLY A 78 3.63 -8.20 14.56
C GLY A 78 2.98 -6.86 14.25
N LEU A 79 3.36 -6.24 13.12
CA LEU A 79 2.80 -4.98 12.63
C LEU A 79 1.30 -5.08 12.34
N LEU A 80 0.87 -6.17 11.70
CA LEU A 80 -0.53 -6.35 11.30
C LEU A 80 -1.41 -6.98 12.38
N ALA A 81 -0.84 -7.57 13.43
CA ALA A 81 -1.56 -8.31 14.48
C ALA A 81 -2.80 -7.59 15.08
N PRO A 82 -2.80 -6.25 15.29
CA PRO A 82 -3.98 -5.55 15.80
C PRO A 82 -5.18 -5.56 14.83
N MET A 83 -4.93 -5.73 13.53
CA MET A 83 -5.96 -5.74 12.50
C MET A 83 -6.28 -7.15 12.02
N VAL A 84 -5.23 -7.94 11.77
CA VAL A 84 -5.32 -9.29 11.21
C VAL A 84 -4.16 -10.15 11.68
N ARG A 85 -4.46 -11.42 11.92
CA ARG A 85 -3.45 -12.46 12.07
C ARG A 85 -2.98 -12.90 10.68
N VAL A 86 -1.67 -12.81 10.45
CA VAL A 86 -1.05 -13.24 9.19
C VAL A 86 -0.53 -14.66 9.33
N GLU A 87 -0.91 -15.51 8.39
CA GLU A 87 -0.42 -16.88 8.22
C GLU A 87 0.22 -17.08 6.85
N ARG A 88 1.07 -18.11 6.75
CA ARG A 88 1.67 -18.55 5.48
C ARG A 88 0.61 -19.23 4.63
N ALA A 89 0.55 -18.89 3.33
CA ALA A 89 -0.22 -19.69 2.39
C ALA A 89 0.41 -21.08 2.23
N ARG A 90 -0.41 -22.13 2.06
CA ARG A 90 0.09 -23.51 1.88
C ARG A 90 0.99 -23.56 0.63
N GLY A 91 2.24 -23.98 0.80
CA GLY A 91 3.25 -24.00 -0.27
C GLY A 91 3.66 -22.60 -0.78
N GLY A 92 3.26 -21.54 -0.09
CA GLY A 92 3.58 -20.16 -0.46
C GLY A 92 4.85 -19.64 0.21
N PRO A 93 5.36 -18.48 -0.26
CA PRO A 93 6.54 -17.84 0.31
C PRO A 93 6.28 -17.35 1.75
N THR A 94 7.36 -17.04 2.46
CA THR A 94 7.33 -16.35 3.75
C THR A 94 6.67 -14.96 3.60
N PRO A 95 5.59 -14.64 4.32
CA PRO A 95 4.89 -13.36 4.20
C PRO A 95 5.78 -12.17 4.57
N ARG A 96 5.74 -11.14 3.72
CA ARG A 96 6.53 -9.90 3.85
C ARG A 96 5.83 -8.75 3.14
N GLY A 97 6.22 -7.52 3.46
CA GLY A 97 5.60 -6.35 2.85
C GLY A 97 6.15 -5.01 3.27
N THR A 98 5.54 -3.97 2.72
CA THR A 98 5.73 -2.58 3.11
C THR A 98 4.39 -2.01 3.54
N LEU A 99 4.42 -1.11 4.52
CA LEU A 99 3.28 -0.35 5.00
C LEU A 99 3.71 1.10 5.21
N ALA A 100 2.97 2.04 4.64
CA ALA A 100 3.06 3.44 4.97
C ALA A 100 1.68 3.95 5.38
N CYS A 101 1.60 4.67 6.48
CA CYS A 101 0.35 5.23 6.99
C CYS A 101 0.52 6.72 7.26
N THR A 102 -0.42 7.52 6.79
CA THR A 102 -0.48 8.97 7.03
C THR A 102 -1.75 9.28 7.81
N LEU A 103 -1.63 9.98 8.93
CA LEU A 103 -2.78 10.39 9.74
C LEU A 103 -3.30 11.76 9.26
N LEU A 104 -4.57 11.80 8.89
CA LEU A 104 -5.32 12.96 8.44
C LEU A 104 -6.43 13.24 9.45
N ASP A 105 -6.15 14.06 10.47
CA ASP A 105 -7.13 14.47 11.50
C ASP A 105 -8.09 13.34 11.95
N GLY A 106 -7.52 12.29 12.55
CA GLY A 106 -8.28 11.12 13.02
C GLY A 106 -8.62 10.06 11.95
N VAL A 107 -8.39 10.32 10.67
CA VAL A 107 -8.51 9.35 9.56
C VAL A 107 -7.14 8.82 9.17
N LEU A 108 -6.97 7.50 9.09
CA LEU A 108 -5.70 6.89 8.68
C LEU A 108 -5.73 6.54 7.19
N PHE A 109 -4.91 7.21 6.40
CA PHE A 109 -4.63 6.78 5.02
C PHE A 109 -3.49 5.76 5.02
N SER A 110 -3.73 4.56 4.48
CA SER A 110 -2.75 3.48 4.48
C SER A 110 -2.38 3.08 3.05
N ARG A 111 -1.11 2.76 2.83
CA ARG A 111 -0.54 2.21 1.60
C ARG A 111 0.27 0.99 1.95
N MET A 112 0.06 -0.12 1.25
CA MET A 112 0.81 -1.35 1.50
C MET A 112 1.13 -2.13 0.23
N THR A 113 2.23 -2.85 0.27
CA THR A 113 2.54 -3.93 -0.65
C THR A 113 2.84 -5.19 0.15
N PHE A 114 2.44 -6.35 -0.36
CA PHE A 114 2.72 -7.62 0.30
C PHE A 114 2.75 -8.77 -0.71
N ASN A 115 3.46 -9.85 -0.38
CA ASN A 115 3.45 -11.09 -1.17
C ASN A 115 2.30 -12.03 -0.71
N ALA A 116 2.20 -13.22 -1.31
CA ALA A 116 1.11 -14.14 -1.00
C ALA A 116 1.03 -14.51 0.49
N GLN A 117 -0.16 -14.36 1.09
CA GLN A 117 -0.38 -14.58 2.52
C GLN A 117 -1.86 -14.84 2.85
N VAL A 118 -2.13 -15.40 4.02
CA VAL A 118 -3.48 -15.58 4.57
C VAL A 118 -3.69 -14.58 5.71
N MET A 119 -4.83 -13.89 5.70
CA MET A 119 -5.21 -12.87 6.68
C MET A 119 -6.49 -13.29 7.37
N ILE A 120 -6.43 -13.41 8.69
CA ILE A 120 -7.52 -13.91 9.52
C ILE A 120 -7.83 -12.90 10.62
N ARG A 121 -9.09 -12.51 10.72
CA ARG A 121 -9.64 -11.81 11.89
C ARG A 121 -10.77 -12.69 12.42
N ASP A 122 -10.45 -13.47 13.44
CA ASP A 122 -11.44 -14.31 14.12
C ASP A 122 -12.33 -13.48 15.04
N ARG A 123 -13.26 -14.13 15.73
CA ARG A 123 -14.22 -13.45 16.61
C ARG A 123 -13.56 -12.71 17.77
N VAL A 124 -12.47 -13.26 18.32
CA VAL A 124 -11.75 -12.67 19.46
C VAL A 124 -11.00 -11.43 19.00
N SER A 125 -10.27 -11.56 17.89
CA SER A 125 -9.53 -10.46 17.28
C SER A 125 -10.46 -9.34 16.86
N ALA A 126 -11.60 -9.66 16.21
CA ALA A 126 -12.60 -8.68 15.81
C ALA A 126 -13.19 -7.90 17.00
N ALA A 127 -13.46 -8.56 18.12
CA ALA A 127 -13.96 -7.90 19.33
C ALA A 127 -12.90 -7.00 19.99
N SER A 128 -11.61 -7.28 19.80
CA SER A 128 -10.49 -6.47 20.30
C SER A 128 -9.96 -5.45 19.30
N THR A 129 -10.48 -5.45 18.07
CA THR A 129 -10.02 -4.53 17.03
C THR A 129 -10.62 -3.14 17.27
N PRO A 130 -9.85 -2.05 17.08
CA PRO A 130 -10.39 -0.70 17.21
C PRO A 130 -11.66 -0.49 16.40
N ASP A 131 -12.58 0.33 16.93
CA ASP A 131 -13.90 0.56 16.33
C ASP A 131 -13.83 1.43 15.07
N HIS A 132 -13.42 0.82 13.96
CA HIS A 132 -13.12 1.50 12.71
C HIS A 132 -13.79 0.80 11.53
N PHE A 133 -13.99 1.59 10.48
CA PHE A 133 -14.41 1.16 9.17
C PHE A 133 -13.27 1.37 8.18
N THR A 134 -12.86 0.31 7.50
CA THR A 134 -11.71 0.33 6.59
C THR A 134 -12.18 0.13 5.15
N MET A 135 -11.68 0.96 4.23
CA MET A 135 -11.92 0.87 2.80
C MET A 135 -10.59 0.71 2.07
N MET A 136 -10.32 -0.47 1.52
CA MET A 136 -9.07 -0.77 0.82
C MET A 136 -9.31 -1.03 -0.66
N LEU A 137 -8.61 -0.27 -1.50
CA LEU A 137 -8.49 -0.50 -2.93
C LEU A 137 -7.29 -1.42 -3.21
N TYR A 138 -7.47 -2.39 -4.10
CA TYR A 138 -6.40 -3.28 -4.58
C TYR A 138 -6.16 -3.08 -6.10
N PRO A 139 -5.29 -2.13 -6.51
CA PRO A 139 -4.97 -1.96 -7.93
C PRO A 139 -4.15 -3.12 -8.52
N VAL A 140 -3.49 -3.91 -7.67
CA VAL A 140 -2.76 -5.15 -8.04
C VAL A 140 -3.13 -6.25 -7.09
N GLY A 141 -3.26 -7.46 -7.63
CA GLY A 141 -3.52 -8.65 -6.84
C GLY A 141 -4.95 -8.63 -6.34
N GLY A 142 -5.12 -8.43 -5.04
CA GLY A 142 -6.41 -8.46 -4.36
C GLY A 142 -6.56 -9.66 -3.44
N LEU A 143 -7.75 -9.75 -2.86
CA LEU A 143 -8.11 -10.74 -1.85
C LEU A 143 -9.24 -11.64 -2.36
N GLU A 144 -9.26 -12.87 -1.89
CA GLU A 144 -10.36 -13.83 -2.06
C GLU A 144 -10.61 -14.58 -0.75
N GLY A 145 -11.84 -15.01 -0.51
CA GLY A 145 -12.22 -15.72 0.71
C GLY A 145 -13.54 -15.24 1.28
N VAL A 146 -13.63 -15.15 2.60
CA VAL A 146 -14.86 -14.75 3.31
C VAL A 146 -14.60 -13.50 4.14
N LEU A 147 -15.42 -12.48 3.93
CA LEU A 147 -15.38 -11.22 4.66
C LEU A 147 -16.78 -10.87 5.16
N ALA A 148 -16.94 -10.65 6.47
CA ALA A 148 -18.24 -10.36 7.08
C ALA A 148 -19.34 -11.39 6.69
N GLY A 149 -18.94 -12.67 6.56
CA GLY A 149 -19.84 -13.75 6.14
C GLY A 149 -20.14 -13.81 4.64
N GLN A 150 -19.62 -12.88 3.85
CA GLN A 150 -19.83 -12.82 2.40
C GLN A 150 -18.62 -13.38 1.64
N ALA A 151 -18.89 -14.18 0.60
CA ALA A 151 -17.87 -14.64 -0.32
C ALA A 151 -17.34 -13.47 -1.16
N VAL A 152 -16.03 -13.29 -1.13
CA VAL A 152 -15.31 -12.28 -1.90
C VAL A 152 -14.41 -13.02 -2.89
N VAL A 153 -14.55 -12.63 -4.16
CA VAL A 153 -13.65 -13.07 -5.23
C VAL A 153 -12.73 -11.92 -5.60
N ARG A 154 -11.51 -12.27 -5.99
CA ARG A 154 -10.50 -11.32 -6.43
C ARG A 154 -10.99 -10.56 -7.66
N GLN A 155 -11.07 -9.23 -7.54
CA GLN A 155 -11.42 -8.35 -8.65
C GLN A 155 -10.49 -7.13 -8.68
N PRO A 156 -9.91 -6.80 -9.85
CA PRO A 156 -9.12 -5.57 -9.99
C PRO A 156 -9.95 -4.33 -9.69
N ASN A 157 -9.32 -3.33 -9.04
CA ASN A 157 -9.88 -1.98 -8.84
C ASN A 157 -11.24 -1.95 -8.12
N ARG A 158 -11.51 -2.94 -7.28
CA ARG A 158 -12.62 -2.92 -6.34
C ARG A 158 -12.15 -2.47 -4.97
N VAL A 159 -12.94 -1.58 -4.37
CA VAL A 159 -12.76 -1.18 -2.98
C VAL A 159 -13.54 -2.15 -2.12
N MET A 160 -12.85 -2.72 -1.13
CA MET A 160 -13.48 -3.52 -0.10
C MET A 160 -13.65 -2.66 1.12
N ALA A 161 -14.90 -2.45 1.52
CA ALA A 161 -15.26 -1.73 2.72
C ALA A 161 -15.60 -2.73 3.82
N VAL A 162 -15.08 -2.52 5.03
CA VAL A 162 -15.23 -3.48 6.11
C VAL A 162 -15.33 -2.78 7.46
N ASP A 163 -16.39 -3.09 8.19
CA ASP A 163 -16.46 -2.86 9.63
C ASP A 163 -15.45 -3.79 10.32
N MET A 164 -14.49 -3.20 11.03
CA MET A 164 -13.42 -3.97 11.67
C MET A 164 -13.91 -4.90 12.78
N ALA A 165 -15.15 -4.74 13.25
CA ALA A 165 -15.81 -5.67 14.16
C ALA A 165 -16.29 -6.98 13.49
N LYS A 166 -16.22 -7.10 12.15
CA LYS A 166 -16.64 -8.30 11.42
C LYS A 166 -15.49 -9.29 11.23
N GLN A 167 -15.78 -10.58 11.22
CA GLN A 167 -14.75 -11.60 10.96
C GLN A 167 -14.26 -11.56 9.50
N MET A 168 -13.01 -11.98 9.29
CA MET A 168 -12.46 -12.19 7.95
C MET A 168 -11.57 -13.44 7.90
N HIS A 169 -11.58 -14.12 6.76
CA HIS A 169 -10.62 -15.14 6.39
C HIS A 169 -10.34 -15.00 4.89
N MET A 170 -9.22 -14.36 4.57
CA MET A 170 -8.89 -13.94 3.23
C MET A 170 -7.52 -14.48 2.81
N ARG A 171 -7.40 -14.89 1.55
CA ARG A 171 -6.12 -15.16 0.89
C ARG A 171 -5.76 -13.97 0.00
N GLY A 172 -4.60 -13.40 0.22
CA GLY A 172 -4.01 -12.38 -0.64
C GLY A 172 -2.99 -13.01 -1.58
N ALA A 173 -3.01 -12.64 -2.86
CA ALA A 173 -1.83 -12.87 -3.72
C ALA A 173 -0.89 -11.67 -3.59
N PRO A 174 0.27 -11.64 -4.27
CA PRO A 174 1.10 -10.45 -4.30
C PRO A 174 0.29 -9.23 -4.74
N SER A 175 0.20 -8.25 -3.86
CA SER A 175 -0.75 -7.15 -3.97
C SER A 175 -0.12 -5.82 -3.61
N SER A 176 -0.68 -4.78 -4.20
CA SER A 176 -0.51 -3.41 -3.75
C SER A 176 -1.90 -2.91 -3.39
N ALA A 177 -2.02 -2.27 -2.24
CA ALA A 177 -3.28 -1.76 -1.75
C ALA A 177 -3.11 -0.38 -1.13
N PHE A 178 -4.14 0.44 -1.19
CA PHE A 178 -4.21 1.66 -0.42
C PHE A 178 -5.66 2.03 -0.12
N GLY A 179 -5.86 2.84 0.91
CA GLY A 179 -7.19 3.06 1.43
C GLY A 179 -7.25 3.88 2.69
N LEU A 180 -8.42 3.89 3.29
CA LEU A 180 -8.75 4.67 4.48
C LEU A 180 -9.18 3.75 5.61
N THR A 181 -8.80 4.09 6.83
CA THR A 181 -9.35 3.52 8.05
C THR A 181 -9.91 4.67 8.87
N ILE A 182 -11.21 4.63 9.12
CA ILE A 182 -12.00 5.73 9.68
C ILE A 182 -12.63 5.26 11.00
N PRO A 183 -12.45 5.95 12.13
CA PRO A 183 -13.19 5.67 13.35
C PRO A 183 -14.71 5.74 13.13
N ARG A 184 -15.49 4.81 13.67
CA ARG A 184 -16.96 4.77 13.49
C ARG A 184 -17.62 6.10 13.88
N ALA A 185 -17.13 6.75 14.93
CA ALA A 185 -17.61 8.04 15.40
C ALA A 185 -17.52 9.17 14.34
N LEU A 186 -16.60 9.07 13.38
CA LEU A 186 -16.45 10.04 12.30
C LEU A 186 -17.36 9.72 11.09
N LEU A 187 -18.10 8.62 11.09
CA LEU A 187 -19.03 8.25 10.02
C LEU A 187 -20.50 8.54 10.39
N THR A 188 -20.77 9.73 10.90
CA THR A 188 -22.14 10.16 11.26
C THR A 188 -23.12 9.98 10.09
N GLY A 189 -24.26 9.34 10.34
CA GLY A 189 -25.29 9.09 9.33
C GLY A 189 -25.05 7.86 8.44
N VAL A 190 -23.89 7.20 8.59
CA VAL A 190 -23.61 5.90 7.98
C VAL A 190 -23.53 4.88 9.11
N ASP A 191 -24.19 3.74 8.97
CA ASP A 191 -24.01 2.61 9.87
C ASP A 191 -23.04 1.60 9.25
N PRO A 192 -21.78 1.52 9.71
CA PRO A 192 -20.81 0.55 9.19
C PRO A 192 -21.25 -0.91 9.34
N ALA A 193 -22.13 -1.22 10.30
CA ALA A 193 -22.56 -2.60 10.55
C ALA A 193 -23.48 -3.13 9.44
N THR A 194 -24.20 -2.24 8.75
CA THR A 194 -25.12 -2.52 7.64
C THR A 194 -24.58 -2.03 6.29
N ALA A 195 -23.52 -1.22 6.29
CA ALA A 195 -22.84 -0.77 5.08
C ALA A 195 -22.39 -1.97 4.21
N PRO A 196 -22.66 -1.93 2.88
CA PRO A 196 -22.32 -3.03 2.01
C PRO A 196 -20.79 -3.18 1.90
N VAL A 197 -20.30 -4.42 1.97
CA VAL A 197 -18.85 -4.72 1.82
C VAL A 197 -18.32 -4.30 0.45
N ARG A 198 -19.19 -4.35 -0.57
CA ARG A 198 -18.94 -3.92 -1.94
C ARG A 198 -20.02 -2.97 -2.36
N LEU A 199 -19.63 -1.77 -2.75
CA LEU A 199 -20.50 -0.82 -3.40
C LEU A 199 -20.86 -1.29 -4.81
N ASP A 200 -21.99 -0.80 -5.33
CA ASP A 200 -22.36 -0.98 -6.73
C ASP A 200 -21.27 -0.40 -7.67
N PRO A 201 -21.25 -0.78 -8.96
CA PRO A 201 -20.20 -0.36 -9.89
C PRO A 201 -20.00 1.15 -9.99
N GLU A 202 -21.06 1.95 -9.92
CA GLU A 202 -20.98 3.39 -10.06
C GLU A 202 -20.33 3.99 -8.83
N ARG A 203 -20.88 3.73 -7.63
CA ARG A 203 -20.32 4.21 -6.37
C ARG A 203 -18.89 3.74 -6.14
N ASN A 204 -18.57 2.49 -6.48
CA ASN A 204 -17.20 1.99 -6.41
C ASN A 204 -16.28 2.82 -7.30
N ARG A 205 -16.68 3.14 -8.54
CA ARG A 205 -15.86 3.97 -9.44
C ARG A 205 -15.54 5.33 -8.82
N LEU A 206 -16.52 5.97 -8.17
CA LEU A 206 -16.31 7.25 -7.49
C LEU A 206 -15.30 7.12 -6.34
N LEU A 207 -15.46 6.10 -5.50
CA LEU A 207 -14.57 5.86 -4.37
C LEU A 207 -13.13 5.59 -4.81
N VAL A 208 -12.96 4.77 -5.85
CA VAL A 208 -11.65 4.48 -6.41
C VAL A 208 -11.00 5.78 -6.89
N ALA A 209 -11.71 6.61 -7.65
CA ALA A 209 -11.20 7.90 -8.14
C ALA A 209 -10.77 8.82 -6.98
N ARG A 210 -11.59 8.92 -5.94
CA ARG A 210 -11.29 9.74 -4.76
C ARG A 210 -10.07 9.23 -3.98
N LEU A 211 -9.98 7.92 -3.73
CA LEU A 211 -8.83 7.32 -3.04
C LEU A 211 -7.52 7.53 -3.81
N VAL A 212 -7.60 7.51 -5.14
CA VAL A 212 -6.44 7.73 -6.02
C VAL A 212 -6.01 9.19 -5.98
N ALA A 213 -6.94 10.15 -6.10
CA ALA A 213 -6.65 11.57 -5.98
C ALA A 213 -6.02 11.90 -4.61
N LEU A 214 -6.55 11.34 -3.53
CA LEU A 214 -6.00 11.49 -2.19
C LEU A 214 -4.57 10.92 -2.08
N CYS A 215 -4.30 9.77 -2.71
CA CYS A 215 -2.97 9.17 -2.77
C CYS A 215 -1.93 10.10 -3.43
N ARG A 216 -2.36 10.93 -4.39
CA ARG A 216 -1.51 11.93 -5.04
C ARG A 216 -1.29 13.15 -4.15
N GLN A 217 -2.35 13.73 -3.61
CA GLN A 217 -2.30 14.88 -2.69
C GLN A 217 -1.33 14.64 -1.54
N ILE A 218 -1.43 13.49 -0.87
CA ILE A 218 -0.53 13.11 0.23
C ILE A 218 0.95 12.97 -0.20
N ARG A 219 1.22 12.71 -1.48
CA ARG A 219 2.60 12.54 -2.00
C ARG A 219 3.22 13.84 -2.49
N GLU A 220 2.42 14.84 -2.82
CA GLU A 220 2.90 16.13 -3.33
C GLU A 220 3.28 17.02 -2.13
N PRO A 221 4.54 17.48 -2.01
CA PRO A 221 4.93 18.37 -0.93
C PRO A 221 4.39 19.77 -1.19
N GLY A 222 3.37 20.20 -0.44
CA GLY A 222 2.87 21.57 -0.51
C GLY A 222 1.44 21.73 0.00
N THR A 223 1.30 22.38 1.16
CA THR A 223 0.09 23.06 1.65
C THR A 223 -1.23 22.26 1.67
N ASP A 224 -1.23 21.03 2.18
CA ASP A 224 -2.50 20.39 2.55
C ASP A 224 -2.68 20.42 4.07
N ASP A 225 -3.68 21.18 4.51
CA ASP A 225 -4.22 21.07 5.86
C ASP A 225 -4.83 19.68 6.02
N ALA A 226 -4.20 18.85 6.86
CA ALA A 226 -4.63 17.47 7.14
C ALA A 226 -6.11 17.41 7.58
N ALA A 227 -6.60 18.45 8.26
CA ALA A 227 -8.00 18.56 8.68
C ALA A 227 -8.92 18.84 7.49
N ALA A 228 -8.52 19.72 6.56
CA ALA A 228 -9.29 19.99 5.35
C ALA A 228 -9.41 18.75 4.46
N LEU A 229 -8.30 18.02 4.25
CA LEU A 229 -8.31 16.74 3.52
C LEU A 229 -9.20 15.70 4.20
N ALA A 230 -9.09 15.55 5.52
CA ALA A 230 -9.90 14.60 6.29
C ALA A 230 -11.39 14.93 6.16
N SER A 231 -11.75 16.20 6.36
CA SER A 231 -13.14 16.69 6.26
C SER A 231 -13.74 16.43 4.88
N ASP A 232 -13.01 16.74 3.81
CA ASP A 232 -13.46 16.53 2.43
C ASP A 232 -13.65 15.03 2.12
N VAL A 233 -12.70 14.19 2.53
CA VAL A 233 -12.79 12.72 2.36
C VAL A 233 -13.96 12.14 3.16
N LEU A 234 -14.16 12.56 4.41
CA LEU A 234 -15.27 12.09 5.25
C LEU A 234 -16.61 12.52 4.67
N GLY A 235 -16.74 13.77 4.22
CA GLY A 235 -17.94 14.27 3.55
C GLY A 235 -18.27 13.45 2.31
N PHE A 236 -17.28 13.15 1.48
CA PHE A 236 -17.45 12.29 0.30
C PHE A 236 -17.89 10.87 0.67
N VAL A 237 -17.25 10.23 1.65
CA VAL A 237 -17.61 8.87 2.11
C VAL A 237 -19.05 8.84 2.64
N ARG A 238 -19.44 9.81 3.46
CA ARG A 238 -20.81 9.88 4.00
C ARG A 238 -21.84 10.00 2.89
N ARG A 239 -21.63 10.89 1.90
CA ARG A 239 -22.51 11.03 0.73
C ARG A 239 -22.58 9.75 -0.11
N LEU A 240 -21.47 9.03 -0.25
CA LEU A 240 -21.41 7.80 -1.02
C LEU A 240 -22.23 6.65 -0.40
N TYR A 241 -22.26 6.59 0.94
CA TYR A 241 -22.99 5.56 1.67
C TYR A 241 -24.43 5.98 2.02
N ASP A 242 -24.80 7.24 1.80
CA ASP A 242 -26.18 7.71 1.91
C ASP A 242 -27.04 7.11 0.78
N PRO A 243 -28.04 6.27 1.11
CA PRO A 243 -28.95 5.70 0.11
C PRO A 243 -29.80 6.75 -0.63
N SER A 244 -30.04 7.91 0.00
CA SER A 244 -30.88 9.00 -0.51
C SER A 244 -30.12 10.07 -1.30
N GLY A 245 -28.81 10.20 -1.07
CA GLY A 245 -27.94 11.24 -1.66
C GLY A 245 -27.12 10.83 -2.90
N CYS A 246 -27.34 9.62 -3.44
CA CYS A 246 -26.47 8.99 -4.43
C CYS A 246 -26.36 9.71 -5.80
N ARG A 247 -27.15 10.75 -6.08
CA ARG A 247 -27.17 11.41 -7.39
C ARG A 247 -26.04 12.44 -7.60
N ASP A 248 -25.45 12.98 -6.53
CA ASP A 248 -24.55 14.14 -6.60
C ASP A 248 -23.11 13.85 -6.10
N VAL A 249 -22.67 12.59 -6.13
CA VAL A 249 -21.49 12.24 -5.32
C VAL A 249 -20.15 12.75 -5.89
N LEU A 250 -20.00 13.02 -7.20
CA LEU A 250 -18.92 13.86 -7.77
C LEU A 250 -19.31 14.33 -9.18
N GLU A 251 -19.10 15.61 -9.50
CA GLU A 251 -19.19 16.11 -10.89
C GLU A 251 -18.05 15.56 -11.76
N GLY A 252 -18.30 15.44 -13.07
CA GLY A 252 -17.50 14.62 -14.00
C GLY A 252 -15.98 14.86 -14.02
N ALA A 253 -15.49 16.06 -13.69
CA ALA A 253 -14.09 16.41 -13.82
C ALA A 253 -13.16 15.72 -12.80
N GLU A 254 -13.56 15.59 -11.53
CA GLU A 254 -12.76 14.91 -10.50
C GLU A 254 -12.76 13.39 -10.70
N LEU A 255 -13.88 12.86 -11.17
CA LEU A 255 -14.03 11.45 -11.53
C LEU A 255 -13.18 11.05 -12.72
N ASP A 256 -13.13 11.92 -13.72
CA ASP A 256 -12.34 11.69 -14.92
C ASP A 256 -10.84 11.81 -14.57
N ALA A 257 -10.42 12.71 -13.68
CA ALA A 257 -9.04 12.80 -13.20
C ALA A 257 -8.59 11.53 -12.45
N GLY A 258 -9.39 11.03 -11.50
CA GLY A 258 -9.07 9.79 -10.79
C GLY A 258 -9.08 8.55 -11.71
N LEU A 259 -9.98 8.52 -12.71
CA LEU A 259 -9.99 7.46 -13.73
C LEU A 259 -8.77 7.50 -14.64
N VAL A 260 -8.33 8.70 -15.04
CA VAL A 260 -7.09 8.90 -15.81
C VAL A 260 -5.90 8.34 -15.04
N GLU A 261 -5.76 8.67 -13.76
CA GLU A 261 -4.61 8.21 -12.98
C GLU A 261 -4.58 6.68 -12.80
N LEU A 262 -5.73 6.06 -12.55
CA LEU A 262 -5.82 4.59 -12.49
C LEU A 262 -5.43 3.95 -13.82
N ALA A 263 -5.92 4.52 -14.93
CA ALA A 263 -5.57 4.06 -16.26
C ALA A 263 -4.06 4.19 -16.50
N GLU A 264 -3.44 5.31 -16.12
CA GLU A 264 -1.98 5.49 -16.22
C GLU A 264 -1.20 4.47 -15.39
N ARG A 265 -1.68 4.11 -14.19
CA ARG A 265 -1.05 3.02 -13.39
C ARG A 265 -1.19 1.65 -14.07
N VAL A 266 -2.33 1.36 -14.70
CA VAL A 266 -2.51 0.15 -15.50
C VAL A 266 -1.58 0.18 -16.72
N ILE A 267 -1.47 1.31 -17.40
CA ILE A 267 -0.59 1.50 -18.55
C ILE A 267 0.86 1.26 -18.16
N ALA A 268 1.35 1.97 -17.14
CA ALA A 268 2.74 1.90 -16.67
C ALA A 268 3.23 0.45 -16.43
N ARG A 269 2.36 -0.39 -15.86
CA ARG A 269 2.67 -1.79 -15.56
C ARG A 269 2.63 -2.72 -16.77
N ASN A 270 1.99 -2.30 -17.85
CA ASN A 270 1.81 -3.09 -19.06
C ASN A 270 2.43 -2.37 -20.28
N LEU A 271 3.36 -1.43 -20.07
CA LEU A 271 3.94 -0.60 -21.14
C LEU A 271 4.61 -1.44 -22.23
N SER A 272 5.28 -2.53 -21.82
CA SER A 272 5.98 -3.48 -22.70
C SER A 272 5.03 -4.33 -23.54
N ALA A 273 3.74 -4.44 -23.18
CA ALA A 273 2.78 -5.21 -23.95
C ALA A 273 2.44 -4.44 -25.24
N PRO A 274 2.81 -4.95 -26.44
CA PRO A 274 2.56 -4.24 -27.70
C PRO A 274 1.06 -4.06 -27.99
N ASP A 275 0.22 -4.90 -27.38
CA ASP A 275 -1.23 -4.98 -27.59
C ASP A 275 -2.02 -4.35 -26.43
N LEU A 276 -1.43 -3.36 -25.77
CA LEU A 276 -2.11 -2.58 -24.74
C LEU A 276 -3.24 -1.74 -25.36
N THR A 277 -4.45 -2.30 -25.38
CA THR A 277 -5.64 -1.67 -26.00
C THR A 277 -6.51 -0.92 -24.98
N PRO A 278 -7.38 0.02 -25.43
CA PRO A 278 -8.36 0.65 -24.57
C PRO A 278 -9.33 -0.36 -23.93
N ALA A 279 -9.66 -1.45 -24.64
CA ALA A 279 -10.50 -2.51 -24.12
C ALA A 279 -9.84 -3.26 -22.96
N PHE A 280 -8.54 -3.56 -23.07
CA PHE A 280 -7.77 -4.13 -21.97
C PHE A 280 -7.75 -3.19 -20.76
N ILE A 281 -7.44 -1.92 -20.97
CA ILE A 281 -7.38 -0.92 -19.89
C ILE A 281 -8.75 -0.78 -19.21
N ALA A 282 -9.82 -0.62 -19.99
CA ALA A 282 -11.18 -0.50 -19.48
C ALA A 282 -11.59 -1.76 -18.68
N GLY A 283 -11.30 -2.96 -19.20
CA GLY A 283 -11.57 -4.22 -18.52
C GLY A 283 -10.79 -4.37 -17.22
N ARG A 284 -9.51 -3.95 -17.18
CA ARG A 284 -8.71 -3.92 -15.95
C ARG A 284 -9.26 -2.94 -14.93
N LEU A 285 -9.86 -1.83 -15.35
CA LEU A 285 -10.43 -0.81 -14.49
C LEU A 285 -11.87 -1.09 -14.07
N GLY A 286 -12.56 -2.04 -14.71
CA GLY A 286 -13.97 -2.33 -14.46
C GLY A 286 -14.90 -1.21 -14.94
N VAL A 287 -14.52 -0.45 -15.97
CA VAL A 287 -15.33 0.63 -16.57
C VAL A 287 -15.66 0.35 -18.03
N SER A 288 -16.68 1.04 -18.57
CA SER A 288 -16.97 0.98 -20.00
C SER A 288 -15.87 1.70 -20.82
N ARG A 289 -15.72 1.31 -22.09
CA ARG A 289 -14.82 2.03 -23.02
C ARG A 289 -15.22 3.49 -23.18
N ALA A 290 -16.52 3.79 -23.20
CA ALA A 290 -17.02 5.16 -23.34
C ALA A 290 -16.60 6.03 -22.15
N THR A 291 -16.68 5.50 -20.93
CA THR A 291 -16.21 6.17 -19.71
C THR A 291 -14.70 6.42 -19.77
N LEU A 292 -13.93 5.43 -20.25
CA LEU A 292 -12.48 5.57 -20.41
C LEU A 292 -12.13 6.64 -21.46
N TYR A 293 -12.81 6.67 -22.61
CA TYR A 293 -12.57 7.68 -23.64
C TYR A 293 -12.89 9.09 -23.14
N ARG A 294 -14.05 9.27 -22.49
CA ARG A 294 -14.47 10.56 -21.93
C ARG A 294 -13.43 11.10 -20.94
N ALA A 295 -12.90 10.23 -20.07
CA ALA A 295 -11.92 10.66 -19.07
C ALA A 295 -10.61 11.18 -19.69
N PHE A 296 -10.24 10.69 -20.87
CA PHE A 296 -9.04 11.08 -21.59
C PHE A 296 -9.27 12.13 -22.68
N ASP A 297 -10.49 12.65 -22.84
CA ASP A 297 -10.85 13.55 -23.94
C ASP A 297 -10.00 14.84 -23.91
N ARG A 298 -9.86 15.43 -22.70
CA ARG A 298 -8.99 16.60 -22.46
C ARG A 298 -7.50 16.33 -22.66
N SER A 299 -7.07 15.07 -22.64
CA SER A 299 -5.66 14.66 -22.79
C SER A 299 -5.35 14.15 -24.21
N GLY A 300 -6.26 14.38 -25.17
CA GLY A 300 -6.09 13.95 -26.56
C GLY A 300 -6.25 12.43 -26.75
N GLY A 301 -6.89 11.74 -25.80
CA GLY A 301 -7.26 10.34 -25.89
C GLY A 301 -6.31 9.35 -25.21
N ILE A 302 -6.87 8.22 -24.76
CA ILE A 302 -6.16 7.17 -24.00
C ILE A 302 -4.94 6.63 -24.74
N MET A 303 -5.04 6.40 -26.06
CA MET A 303 -3.92 5.84 -26.83
C MET A 303 -2.78 6.83 -27.01
N ARG A 304 -3.08 8.13 -27.13
CA ARG A 304 -2.06 9.17 -27.12
C ARG A 304 -1.28 9.12 -25.82
N ARG A 305 -1.98 9.02 -24.68
CA ARG A 305 -1.33 8.89 -23.38
C ARG A 305 -0.45 7.65 -23.26
N VAL A 306 -0.90 6.50 -23.76
CA VAL A 306 -0.07 5.28 -23.82
C VAL A 306 1.25 5.55 -24.56
N TRP A 307 1.19 6.20 -25.72
CA TRP A 307 2.39 6.54 -26.49
C TRP A 307 3.31 7.52 -25.77
N GLU A 308 2.77 8.58 -25.16
CA GLU A 308 3.53 9.53 -24.36
C GLU A 308 4.27 8.83 -23.21
N MET A 309 3.61 7.90 -22.50
CA MET A 309 4.24 7.14 -21.42
C MET A 309 5.33 6.19 -21.92
N ARG A 310 5.12 5.52 -23.08
CA ARG A 310 6.18 4.69 -23.72
C ARG A 310 7.39 5.51 -24.13
N LEU A 311 7.15 6.71 -24.67
CA LEU A 311 8.21 7.65 -25.06
C LEU A 311 8.96 8.19 -23.85
N ALA A 312 8.26 8.50 -22.76
CA ALA A 312 8.88 8.91 -21.50
C ALA A 312 9.76 7.80 -20.90
N ALA A 313 9.30 6.54 -20.94
CA ALA A 313 10.08 5.38 -20.51
C ALA A 313 11.34 5.19 -21.38
N MET A 314 11.20 5.31 -22.71
CA MET A 314 12.33 5.28 -23.64
C MET A 314 13.35 6.38 -23.31
N ARG A 315 12.87 7.61 -23.06
CA ARG A 315 13.75 8.73 -22.70
C ARG A 315 14.48 8.49 -21.38
N ALA A 316 13.81 7.91 -20.39
CA ALA A 316 14.42 7.55 -19.11
C ALA A 316 15.52 6.49 -19.29
N ALA A 317 15.27 5.44 -20.09
CA ALA A 317 16.28 4.44 -20.42
C ALA A 317 17.49 5.06 -21.17
N LEU A 318 17.24 5.97 -22.12
CA LEU A 318 18.31 6.67 -22.85
C LEU A 318 19.06 7.72 -22.03
N ALA A 319 18.54 8.09 -20.86
CA ALA A 319 19.22 8.99 -19.93
C ALA A 319 20.24 8.25 -19.06
N ASP A 320 20.13 6.91 -18.93
CA ASP A 320 21.08 6.09 -18.20
C ASP A 320 22.35 5.86 -19.03
N PRO A 321 23.53 6.32 -18.57
CA PRO A 321 24.80 6.12 -19.27
C PRO A 321 25.24 4.65 -19.32
N PHE A 322 24.68 3.78 -18.49
CA PHE A 322 24.96 2.34 -18.45
C PHE A 322 23.96 1.52 -19.27
N GLU A 323 23.03 2.16 -19.98
CA GLU A 323 22.09 1.48 -20.86
C GLU A 323 22.77 1.01 -22.17
N LEU A 324 23.14 -0.27 -22.21
CA LEU A 324 23.87 -0.88 -23.33
C LEU A 324 22.95 -1.52 -24.38
N ARG A 325 21.64 -1.65 -24.12
CA ARG A 325 20.73 -2.31 -25.07
C ARG A 325 20.57 -1.52 -26.37
N SER A 326 20.39 -2.22 -27.49
CA SER A 326 20.13 -1.60 -28.79
C SER A 326 18.82 -0.79 -28.78
N LEU A 327 18.68 0.19 -29.67
CA LEU A 327 17.43 0.94 -29.82
C LEU A 327 16.26 0.03 -30.22
N GLU A 328 16.53 -1.03 -30.98
CA GLU A 328 15.56 -2.09 -31.31
C GLU A 328 15.07 -2.81 -30.06
N ARG A 329 16.01 -3.24 -29.20
CA ARG A 329 15.67 -3.94 -27.96
C ARG A 329 14.90 -3.05 -27.00
N LEU A 330 15.33 -1.79 -26.84
CA LEU A 330 14.61 -0.82 -26.00
C LEU A 330 13.22 -0.49 -26.55
N ALA A 331 13.08 -0.36 -27.86
CA ALA A 331 11.77 -0.14 -28.49
C ALA A 331 10.82 -1.30 -28.15
N LEU A 332 11.28 -2.55 -28.25
CA LEU A 332 10.50 -3.73 -27.87
C LEU A 332 10.17 -3.74 -26.37
N ASP A 333 11.14 -3.50 -25.50
CA ASP A 333 10.94 -3.48 -24.05
C ASP A 333 9.98 -2.35 -23.61
N CYS A 334 9.89 -1.25 -24.38
CA CYS A 334 8.92 -0.17 -24.20
C CYS A 334 7.59 -0.40 -24.94
N GLY A 335 7.41 -1.55 -25.61
CA GLY A 335 6.15 -1.94 -26.27
C GLY A 335 5.90 -1.32 -27.65
N PHE A 336 6.94 -0.83 -28.33
CA PHE A 336 6.86 -0.42 -29.73
C PHE A 336 7.00 -1.62 -30.68
N ARG A 337 6.12 -1.70 -31.69
CA ARG A 337 6.18 -2.73 -32.74
C ARG A 337 7.24 -2.45 -33.82
N SER A 338 7.72 -1.22 -33.91
CA SER A 338 8.67 -0.79 -34.94
C SER A 338 9.54 0.36 -34.41
N VAL A 339 10.85 0.25 -34.67
CA VAL A 339 11.84 1.30 -34.37
C VAL A 339 11.58 2.56 -35.21
N SER A 340 11.10 2.41 -36.44
CA SER A 340 10.78 3.54 -37.31
C SER A 340 9.62 4.36 -36.74
N HIS A 341 8.58 3.70 -36.23
CA HIS A 341 7.48 4.37 -35.54
C HIS A 341 7.96 5.05 -34.26
N MET A 342 8.70 4.32 -33.42
CA MET A 342 9.28 4.85 -32.19
C MET A 342 10.14 6.11 -32.44
N SER A 343 11.02 6.07 -33.44
CA SER A 343 11.95 7.17 -33.73
C SER A 343 11.25 8.42 -34.23
N ARG A 344 10.19 8.28 -35.04
CA ARG A 344 9.36 9.42 -35.47
C ARG A 344 8.64 10.04 -34.29
N SER A 345 7.88 9.25 -33.53
CA SER A 345 7.12 9.76 -32.38
C SER A 345 8.02 10.36 -31.28
N PHE A 346 9.22 9.81 -31.08
CA PHE A 346 10.19 10.36 -30.13
C PHE A 346 10.70 11.74 -30.57
N ARG A 347 11.03 11.90 -31.86
CA ARG A 347 11.43 13.19 -32.41
C ARG A 347 10.29 14.21 -32.36
N ASP A 348 9.07 13.78 -32.67
CA ASP A 348 7.90 14.67 -32.67
C ASP A 348 7.61 15.20 -31.25
N LEU A 349 7.84 14.39 -30.21
CA LEU A 349 7.60 14.78 -28.82
C LEU A 349 8.78 15.50 -28.15
N PHE A 350 10.03 15.14 -28.47
CA PHE A 350 11.22 15.61 -27.76
C PHE A 350 12.18 16.44 -28.63
N GLY A 351 11.88 16.66 -29.90
CA GLY A 351 12.64 17.52 -30.81
C GLY A 351 13.86 16.89 -31.48
N ASP A 352 14.33 15.72 -31.03
CA ASP A 352 15.48 15.03 -31.61
C ASP A 352 15.27 13.50 -31.64
N THR A 353 16.09 12.79 -32.41
CA THR A 353 16.04 11.34 -32.54
C THR A 353 16.58 10.62 -31.29
N PRO A 354 16.07 9.42 -30.96
CA PRO A 354 16.61 8.59 -29.87
C PRO A 354 18.13 8.36 -29.97
N ALA A 355 18.64 8.19 -31.19
CA ALA A 355 20.05 7.96 -31.47
C ALA A 355 20.91 9.21 -31.24
N ALA A 356 20.41 10.40 -31.58
CA ALA A 356 21.09 11.66 -31.27
C ALA A 356 21.10 11.94 -29.77
N TRP A 357 19.96 11.71 -29.09
CA TRP A 357 19.85 11.85 -27.63
C TRP A 357 20.84 10.94 -26.88
N ARG A 358 20.93 9.66 -27.27
CA ARG A 358 21.91 8.72 -26.71
C ARG A 358 23.35 9.17 -26.93
N ARG A 359 23.67 9.64 -28.15
CA ARG A 359 25.01 10.13 -28.49
C ARG A 359 25.39 11.38 -27.70
N GLU A 360 24.45 12.30 -27.49
CA GLU A 360 24.68 13.49 -26.69
C GLU A 360 24.95 13.13 -25.23
N ARG A 361 24.15 12.21 -24.65
CA ARG A 361 24.35 11.77 -23.26
C ARG A 361 25.65 11.00 -23.07
N ALA A 362 26.03 10.16 -24.03
CA ALA A 362 27.33 9.48 -24.03
C ALA A 362 28.52 10.46 -24.07
N ARG A 363 28.36 11.65 -24.68
CA ARG A 363 29.40 12.71 -24.67
C ARG A 363 29.44 13.50 -23.37
N ARG A 364 28.32 13.62 -22.66
CA ARG A 364 28.19 14.37 -21.41
C ARG A 364 28.45 13.53 -20.17
N ALA A 365 28.35 12.20 -20.27
CA ALA A 365 28.71 11.31 -19.18
C ALA A 365 30.22 11.47 -18.88
N PRO A 366 30.63 11.64 -17.60
CA PRO A 366 32.05 11.55 -17.27
C PRO A 366 32.57 10.24 -17.83
N SER A 367 33.75 10.25 -18.44
CA SER A 367 34.39 9.05 -18.98
C SER A 367 34.63 8.06 -17.83
N ALA A 368 33.64 7.25 -17.51
CA ALA A 368 33.85 6.08 -16.69
C ALA A 368 34.90 5.25 -17.44
N PRO A 369 35.99 4.83 -16.77
CA PRO A 369 37.00 4.01 -17.43
C PRO A 369 36.28 2.82 -18.04
N ARG A 370 36.49 2.59 -19.35
CA ARG A 370 36.09 1.33 -19.96
C ARG A 370 36.66 0.23 -19.07
N PRO A 371 35.85 -0.70 -18.54
CA PRO A 371 36.37 -1.74 -17.70
C PRO A 371 37.43 -2.48 -18.52
N ASP A 372 38.68 -2.34 -18.10
CA ASP A 372 39.77 -3.17 -18.60
C ASP A 372 39.35 -4.60 -18.33
N ARG A 373 39.31 -5.45 -19.38
CA ARG A 373 38.99 -6.87 -19.21
C ARG A 373 39.91 -7.49 -18.14
N GLY A 374 41.17 -7.05 -18.04
CA GLY A 374 42.10 -7.48 -17.01
C GLY A 374 41.74 -7.02 -15.59
N LEU A 375 41.03 -5.91 -15.42
CA LEU A 375 40.54 -5.46 -14.11
C LEU A 375 39.29 -6.22 -13.67
N ALA A 376 38.37 -6.51 -14.60
CA ALA A 376 37.16 -7.28 -14.32
C ALA A 376 37.48 -8.75 -13.99
N HIS A 377 38.45 -9.37 -14.68
CA HIS A 377 38.93 -10.71 -14.34
C HIS A 377 39.61 -10.75 -12.96
N ARG A 378 40.48 -9.77 -12.64
CA ARG A 378 41.10 -9.65 -11.31
C ARG A 378 40.08 -9.47 -10.18
N TRP A 379 39.04 -8.68 -10.38
CA TRP A 379 37.95 -8.56 -9.40
C TRP A 379 37.18 -9.85 -9.18
N TYR A 380 37.01 -10.67 -10.22
CA TYR A 380 36.40 -11.99 -10.09
C TYR A 380 37.30 -12.96 -9.31
N ASP A 381 38.61 -12.97 -9.59
CA ASP A 381 39.58 -13.81 -8.89
C ASP A 381 39.71 -13.42 -7.40
N GLU A 382 39.75 -12.11 -7.08
CA GLU A 382 39.78 -11.60 -5.69
C GLU A 382 38.48 -11.88 -4.90
N LEU A 383 37.33 -11.95 -5.60
CA LEU A 383 36.04 -12.33 -5.00
C LEU A 383 35.96 -13.83 -4.70
N GLU A 384 36.60 -14.70 -5.50
CA GLU A 384 36.69 -16.13 -5.22
C GLU A 384 37.60 -16.44 -4.02
N ASP A 385 38.66 -15.64 -3.82
CA ASP A 385 39.60 -15.80 -2.70
C ASP A 385 39.05 -15.29 -1.34
N THR A 386 38.00 -14.47 -1.34
CA THR A 386 37.40 -13.90 -0.13
C THR A 386 36.21 -14.70 0.43
N VAL A 387 35.74 -15.72 -0.28
CA VAL A 387 34.74 -16.68 0.24
C VAL A 387 35.46 -17.83 0.95
N PRO A 388 35.28 -18.05 2.26
CA PRO A 388 35.90 -19.18 2.94
C PRO A 388 35.36 -20.47 2.32
N ARG A 389 36.20 -21.20 1.59
CA ARG A 389 35.87 -22.54 1.12
C ARG A 389 35.58 -23.41 2.34
N SER A 390 34.31 -23.69 2.59
CA SER A 390 33.89 -24.69 3.56
C SER A 390 34.47 -26.01 3.08
N ARG A 391 35.53 -26.51 3.72
CA ARG A 391 36.00 -27.87 3.46
C ARG A 391 34.90 -28.85 3.93
N PRO A 392 34.67 -29.94 3.19
CA PRO A 392 33.65 -30.95 3.52
C PRO A 392 33.90 -31.62 4.88
#